data_AF-A0ABC9BG10-F1
#
_entry.id   AF-A0ABC9BG10-F1
#
_cell.length_a   1.000
_cell.length_b   1.000
_cell.length_c   1.000
_cell.angle_alpha   90.00
_cell.angle_beta   90.00
_cell.angle_gamma   90.00
#
_symmetry.space_group_name_H-M   'P 1'
#
loop_
_entity.id
_entity.type
_entity.pdbx_description
1 polymer ?
#
loop_
_entity_poly.entity_id
_entity_poly.type
_entity_poly.pdbx_seq_one_letter_code
_entity_poly.pdbx_strand_id
1 'polypeptide(L)'
;MPEGRAGYPAPFLPLSVQPCAVACLAALPIKPLPAHRSRPINAAATPTRLGGRTRRSRKQEAMAVVQQQQGSEGADTPAVRSAGDAARMVWEESKRLWGIGLPIAVGMLSMYAISSITQMFIGHLGNLPLAAASIGLSVFSTFALGFLLGMGSALETLCGQAFGAGQVSMLGVYLQRSWIILLGACVVMSPLFVFAEPLLLLIGQDADVARESGRFALYILPSVFAMAVNFAASKFLQSQSRVTVPAWIGLGALLLNVVLNYAFVVLLGWGLAGAAAAYDAAHWAIALGQVAYIVGGWCSEGWTGWSPAAFRDLWGFLRLSLESAVMLCLEIWYMSVITVLTGDLDDAQIAVDSLGICMNINGWEGMVFIGLNAAISVRVSNELGSGRPRAAWNAVMVVVGEALLIGLACMALVLVFRDSFSVIFTSDADLRRAVSKIAALLGLTMVLNSVQPVISGVAVGGGWQGLVAYINLGCYYIFGLPLGYLLGYYFNFGVGGIWSGMLCGVTLQTLILLAVVWRTDWKAEAAQASSRVQKWGGKAATDDEANKPLLE
;
A
#
# COMPACT_ATOMS: atom_id res chain seq x y z
N MET A 1 -26.08 -55.09 -19.54
CA MET A 1 -25.00 -55.91 -20.14
C MET A 1 -25.61 -56.79 -21.22
N PRO A 2 -24.96 -57.01 -22.38
CA PRO A 2 -23.53 -56.81 -22.69
C PRO A 2 -23.28 -55.52 -23.50
N GLU A 3 -22.35 -54.66 -23.10
CA GLU A 3 -20.92 -54.62 -23.49
C GLU A 3 -20.67 -54.17 -24.94
N GLY A 4 -20.81 -52.87 -25.18
CA GLY A 4 -20.24 -52.16 -26.33
C GLY A 4 -18.97 -51.42 -25.91
N ARG A 5 -17.81 -51.91 -26.36
CA ARG A 5 -16.49 -51.30 -26.13
C ARG A 5 -16.40 -49.97 -26.90
N ALA A 6 -16.38 -48.85 -26.17
CA ALA A 6 -16.02 -47.55 -26.73
C ALA A 6 -14.49 -47.48 -26.92
N GLY A 7 -14.06 -47.25 -28.17
CA GLY A 7 -12.68 -47.00 -28.52
C GLY A 7 -12.21 -45.64 -28.01
N TYR A 8 -11.02 -45.63 -27.40
CA TYR A 8 -10.26 -44.42 -27.11
C TYR A 8 -9.79 -43.76 -28.42
N PRO A 9 -9.96 -42.44 -28.62
CA PRO A 9 -9.11 -41.72 -29.54
C PRO A 9 -7.79 -41.34 -28.86
N ALA A 10 -6.71 -41.57 -29.60
CA ALA A 10 -5.33 -41.23 -29.28
C ALA A 10 -5.13 -39.70 -29.08
N PRO A 11 -4.03 -39.27 -28.42
CA PRO A 11 -3.87 -37.91 -27.95
C PRO A 11 -3.57 -36.94 -29.12
N PHE A 12 -4.31 -35.84 -29.17
CA PHE A 12 -3.98 -34.69 -29.99
C PHE A 12 -2.68 -34.07 -29.48
N LEU A 13 -1.67 -34.00 -30.37
CA LEU A 13 -0.49 -33.17 -30.19
C LEU A 13 -0.88 -31.71 -29.89
N PRO A 14 -0.16 -31.00 -29.00
CA PRO A 14 -0.40 -29.59 -28.79
C PRO A 14 0.09 -28.79 -30.00
N LEU A 15 -0.82 -28.03 -30.61
CA LEU A 15 -0.45 -26.91 -31.48
C LEU A 15 0.40 -25.94 -30.66
N SER A 16 1.58 -25.66 -31.17
CA SER A 16 2.49 -24.62 -30.71
C SER A 16 1.79 -23.26 -30.69
N VAL A 17 1.54 -22.73 -29.49
CA VAL A 17 1.22 -21.32 -29.27
C VAL A 17 2.44 -20.68 -28.59
N GLN A 18 3.02 -19.69 -29.27
CA GLN A 18 4.26 -19.02 -28.93
C GLN A 18 4.22 -18.33 -27.56
N PRO A 19 5.28 -18.44 -26.72
CA PRO A 19 5.43 -17.64 -25.52
C PRO A 19 6.11 -16.29 -25.86
N CYS A 20 5.34 -15.28 -26.25
CA CYS A 20 5.89 -13.95 -26.53
C CYS A 20 6.05 -13.03 -25.29
N ALA A 21 5.61 -13.43 -24.10
CA ALA A 21 5.70 -12.57 -22.91
C ALA A 21 6.97 -12.76 -22.06
N VAL A 22 7.72 -13.87 -22.24
CA VAL A 22 8.91 -14.19 -21.42
C VAL A 22 10.23 -13.86 -22.13
N ALA A 23 10.23 -13.69 -23.45
CA ALA A 23 11.45 -13.45 -24.25
C ALA A 23 11.93 -11.98 -24.28
N CYS A 24 11.08 -11.00 -23.93
CA CYS A 24 11.47 -9.57 -23.97
C CYS A 24 12.38 -9.12 -22.82
N LEU A 25 12.59 -9.94 -21.78
CA LEU A 25 13.47 -9.61 -20.65
C LEU A 25 14.93 -10.10 -20.82
N ALA A 26 15.24 -10.83 -21.90
CA ALA A 26 16.58 -11.43 -22.11
C ALA A 26 17.42 -10.78 -23.22
N ALA A 27 16.95 -9.70 -23.86
CA ALA A 27 17.65 -9.05 -24.98
C ALA A 27 18.01 -7.58 -24.68
N LEU A 28 18.88 -7.37 -23.69
CA LEU A 28 19.65 -6.12 -23.58
C LEU A 28 21.12 -6.43 -23.84
N PRO A 29 21.78 -5.78 -24.83
CA PRO A 29 23.18 -6.05 -25.14
C PRO A 29 24.08 -5.46 -24.04
N ILE A 30 24.71 -6.34 -23.26
CA ILE A 30 25.77 -5.97 -22.31
C ILE A 30 27.01 -5.57 -23.12
N LYS A 31 27.31 -4.27 -23.15
CA LYS A 31 28.55 -3.73 -23.70
C LYS A 31 29.70 -4.00 -22.71
N PRO A 32 30.80 -4.66 -23.10
CA PRO A 32 31.94 -4.85 -22.19
C PRO A 32 32.70 -3.53 -22.01
N LEU A 33 32.90 -3.12 -20.75
CA LEU A 33 33.78 -2.01 -20.36
C LEU A 33 35.26 -2.39 -20.62
N PRO A 34 36.12 -1.44 -21.05
CA PRO A 34 37.49 -1.73 -21.44
C PRO A 34 38.41 -2.01 -20.25
N ALA A 35 39.32 -2.95 -20.46
CA ALA A 35 40.32 -3.44 -19.51
C ALA A 35 41.30 -2.35 -19.07
N HIS A 36 41.39 -2.12 -17.76
CA HIS A 36 42.47 -1.32 -17.17
C HIS A 36 43.72 -2.19 -17.03
N ARG A 37 44.82 -1.73 -17.64
CA ARG A 37 46.18 -2.31 -17.55
C ARG A 37 46.62 -2.49 -16.10
N SER A 38 47.05 -3.71 -15.78
CA SER A 38 47.79 -4.08 -14.58
C SER A 38 49.19 -3.45 -14.57
N ARG A 39 49.60 -2.89 -13.41
CA ARG A 39 51.01 -2.68 -13.05
C ARG A 39 51.39 -3.70 -11.97
N PRO A 40 52.65 -4.16 -11.94
CA PRO A 40 53.02 -5.39 -11.26
C PRO A 40 53.13 -5.23 -9.74
N ILE A 41 52.82 -6.35 -9.08
CA ILE A 41 52.91 -6.62 -7.65
C ILE A 41 54.39 -6.67 -7.26
N ASN A 42 54.83 -5.78 -6.36
CA ASN A 42 56.01 -6.03 -5.54
C ASN A 42 55.54 -6.68 -4.23
N ALA A 43 55.95 -7.93 -4.05
CA ALA A 43 55.78 -8.70 -2.84
C ALA A 43 56.72 -8.19 -1.76
N ALA A 44 56.15 -7.72 -0.66
CA ALA A 44 56.79 -7.72 0.66
C ALA A 44 55.69 -8.07 1.67
N ALA A 45 55.75 -9.31 2.16
CA ALA A 45 54.81 -9.87 3.10
C ALA A 45 55.12 -9.37 4.53
N THR A 46 54.11 -8.82 5.20
CA THR A 46 54.03 -8.77 6.66
C THR A 46 52.57 -9.06 7.04
N PRO A 47 52.24 -10.05 7.88
CA PRO A 47 50.87 -10.50 8.05
C PRO A 47 50.12 -9.53 8.96
N THR A 48 49.24 -8.71 8.41
CA THR A 48 48.28 -7.92 9.20
C THR A 48 46.93 -8.62 9.20
N ARG A 49 46.50 -9.00 10.40
CA ARG A 49 45.24 -9.64 10.78
C ARG A 49 44.05 -9.22 9.91
N LEU A 50 43.30 -10.21 9.43
CA LEU A 50 41.88 -10.08 9.06
C LEU A 50 41.10 -9.47 10.23
N GLY A 51 40.92 -8.15 10.18
CA GLY A 51 40.08 -7.41 11.12
C GLY A 51 38.65 -7.39 10.60
N GLY A 52 37.77 -8.16 11.23
CA GLY A 52 36.33 -7.97 11.10
C GLY A 52 35.98 -6.52 11.40
N ARG A 53 35.24 -5.86 10.50
CA ARG A 53 34.68 -4.53 10.76
C ARG A 53 33.84 -4.61 12.03
N THR A 54 34.34 -4.01 13.12
CA THR A 54 33.66 -4.00 14.40
C THR A 54 32.34 -3.25 14.29
N ARG A 55 31.34 -3.67 15.08
CA ARG A 55 30.01 -3.03 15.21
C ARG A 55 30.11 -1.51 15.41
N ARG A 56 31.24 -1.03 15.97
CA ARG A 56 31.59 0.38 16.18
C ARG A 56 31.85 1.15 14.88
N SER A 57 32.45 0.55 13.85
CA SER A 57 32.69 1.22 12.56
C SER A 57 31.42 1.38 11.74
N ARG A 58 30.52 0.37 11.74
CA ARG A 58 29.17 0.51 11.16
C ARG A 58 28.33 1.55 11.92
N LYS A 59 28.50 1.63 13.25
CA LYS A 59 27.86 2.65 14.09
C LYS A 59 28.38 4.06 13.77
N GLN A 60 29.67 4.21 13.44
CA GLN A 60 30.26 5.48 13.02
C GLN A 60 29.86 5.89 11.60
N GLU A 61 29.75 4.95 10.64
CA GLU A 61 29.23 5.25 9.29
C GLU A 61 27.72 5.56 9.32
N ALA A 62 26.95 4.85 10.13
CA ALA A 62 25.54 5.18 10.38
C ALA A 62 25.40 6.53 11.09
N MET A 63 26.22 6.80 12.12
CA MET A 63 26.32 8.13 12.74
C MET A 63 26.73 9.19 11.75
N ALA A 64 27.56 8.91 10.74
CA ALA A 64 27.94 9.89 9.73
C ALA A 64 26.80 10.18 8.74
N VAL A 65 25.97 9.20 8.39
CA VAL A 65 24.75 9.41 7.58
C VAL A 65 23.68 10.15 8.37
N VAL A 66 23.49 9.77 9.63
CA VAL A 66 22.60 10.44 10.58
C VAL A 66 23.13 11.84 10.92
N GLN A 67 24.45 12.06 11.02
CA GLN A 67 25.08 13.37 11.23
C GLN A 67 25.14 14.24 9.96
N GLN A 68 25.21 13.65 8.77
CA GLN A 68 24.99 14.41 7.52
C GLN A 68 23.54 14.91 7.41
N GLN A 69 22.59 14.23 8.05
CA GLN A 69 21.22 14.73 8.21
C GLN A 69 21.04 15.63 9.45
N GLN A 70 21.81 15.42 10.54
CA GLN A 70 21.79 16.23 11.77
C GLN A 70 22.66 17.50 11.71
N GLY A 71 23.51 17.69 10.69
CA GLY A 71 24.33 18.90 10.52
C GLY A 71 23.55 20.19 10.24
N SER A 72 22.21 20.15 10.29
CA SER A 72 21.32 21.30 10.30
C SER A 72 20.50 21.30 11.59
N GLU A 73 21.13 21.65 12.70
CA GLU A 73 20.41 22.34 13.76
C GLU A 73 19.87 23.66 13.17
N GLY A 74 18.56 23.79 13.10
CA GLY A 74 17.89 25.09 13.24
C GLY A 74 17.65 25.97 12.01
N ALA A 75 17.82 25.50 10.77
CA ALA A 75 17.38 26.27 9.60
C ALA A 75 16.38 25.48 8.73
N ASP A 76 15.12 25.92 8.77
CA ASP A 76 14.12 25.53 7.77
C ASP A 76 14.60 25.92 6.37
N THR A 77 14.06 25.26 5.34
CA THR A 77 14.45 25.50 3.95
C THR A 77 14.35 26.99 3.58
N PRO A 78 15.34 27.53 2.84
CA PRO A 78 15.35 28.93 2.46
C PRO A 78 14.13 29.23 1.57
N ALA A 79 13.61 30.45 1.69
CA ALA A 79 12.50 30.89 0.84
C ALA A 79 12.94 30.90 -0.63
N VAL A 80 12.08 30.40 -1.52
CA VAL A 80 12.30 30.42 -2.97
C VAL A 80 12.26 31.86 -3.46
N ARG A 81 13.36 32.34 -4.08
CA ARG A 81 13.51 33.75 -4.53
C ARG A 81 13.62 33.90 -6.05
N SER A 82 13.95 32.84 -6.77
CA SER A 82 14.06 32.84 -8.23
C SER A 82 13.42 31.59 -8.85
N ALA A 83 13.15 31.64 -10.16
CA ALA A 83 12.69 30.47 -10.91
C ALA A 83 13.71 29.32 -10.90
N GLY A 84 15.02 29.65 -10.87
CA GLY A 84 16.09 28.65 -10.74
C GLY A 84 16.07 27.95 -9.38
N ASP A 85 15.80 28.69 -8.31
CA ASP A 85 15.65 28.11 -6.96
C ASP A 85 14.39 27.25 -6.87
N ALA A 86 13.30 27.66 -7.52
CA ALA A 86 12.06 26.90 -7.60
C ALA A 86 12.28 25.56 -8.32
N ALA A 87 12.93 25.59 -9.50
CA ALA A 87 13.23 24.38 -10.26
C ALA A 87 14.15 23.42 -9.48
N ARG A 88 15.15 23.96 -8.77
CA ARG A 88 16.04 23.15 -7.92
C ARG A 88 15.28 22.54 -6.75
N MET A 89 14.43 23.31 -6.07
CA MET A 89 13.58 22.82 -4.98
C MET A 89 12.66 21.70 -5.45
N VAL A 90 11.95 21.89 -6.58
CA VAL A 90 11.07 20.87 -7.16
C VAL A 90 11.86 19.60 -7.47
N TRP A 91 13.02 19.72 -8.09
CA TRP A 91 13.87 18.57 -8.45
C TRP A 91 14.41 17.83 -7.22
N GLU A 92 14.86 18.55 -6.20
CA GLU A 92 15.39 17.95 -4.97
C GLU A 92 14.29 17.25 -4.16
N GLU A 93 13.12 17.89 -4.01
CA GLU A 93 11.98 17.28 -3.33
C GLU A 93 11.41 16.10 -4.12
N SER A 94 11.30 16.20 -5.44
CA SER A 94 10.91 15.09 -6.32
C SER A 94 11.83 13.88 -6.12
N LYS A 95 13.15 14.07 -6.14
CA LYS A 95 14.12 13.00 -5.87
C LYS A 95 13.92 12.33 -4.51
N ARG A 96 13.61 13.12 -3.47
CA ARG A 96 13.35 12.58 -2.12
C ARG A 96 12.04 11.80 -2.10
N LEU A 97 10.98 12.35 -2.68
CA LEU A 97 9.66 11.73 -2.76
C LEU A 97 9.72 10.42 -3.54
N TRP A 98 10.29 10.40 -4.75
CA TRP A 98 10.43 9.18 -5.56
C TRP A 98 11.43 8.19 -4.99
N GLY A 99 12.48 8.67 -4.30
CA GLY A 99 13.41 7.81 -3.56
C GLY A 99 12.73 7.01 -2.44
N ILE A 100 11.63 7.54 -1.88
CA ILE A 100 10.81 6.87 -0.86
C ILE A 100 9.65 6.11 -1.52
N GLY A 101 8.93 6.77 -2.44
CA GLY A 101 7.67 6.29 -3.02
C GLY A 101 7.83 5.15 -4.00
N LEU A 102 8.87 5.16 -4.86
CA LEU A 102 9.06 4.09 -5.84
C LEU A 102 9.31 2.73 -5.15
N PRO A 103 10.19 2.60 -4.15
CA PRO A 103 10.34 1.34 -3.41
C PRO A 103 9.05 0.89 -2.70
N ILE A 104 8.29 1.82 -2.11
CA ILE A 104 7.01 1.47 -1.47
C ILE A 104 6.01 0.96 -2.52
N ALA A 105 5.89 1.65 -3.65
CA ALA A 105 5.03 1.23 -4.78
C ALA A 105 5.43 -0.17 -5.27
N VAL A 106 6.73 -0.46 -5.42
CA VAL A 106 7.22 -1.81 -5.78
C VAL A 106 6.80 -2.86 -4.74
N GLY A 107 6.88 -2.54 -3.44
CA GLY A 107 6.41 -3.43 -2.38
C GLY A 107 4.90 -3.71 -2.46
N MET A 108 4.09 -2.67 -2.67
CA MET A 108 2.62 -2.80 -2.82
C MET A 108 2.25 -3.56 -4.09
N LEU A 109 2.89 -3.26 -5.22
CA LEU A 109 2.72 -3.98 -6.49
C LEU A 109 3.10 -5.45 -6.35
N SER A 110 4.13 -5.77 -5.56
CA SER A 110 4.52 -7.16 -5.29
C SER A 110 3.43 -7.90 -4.51
N MET A 111 2.83 -7.28 -3.49
CA MET A 111 1.69 -7.86 -2.76
C MET A 111 0.48 -8.03 -3.68
N TYR A 112 0.16 -7.04 -4.51
CA TYR A 112 -0.93 -7.14 -5.47
C TYR A 112 -0.70 -8.27 -6.50
N ALA A 113 0.53 -8.39 -7.00
CA ALA A 113 0.92 -9.45 -7.92
C ALA A 113 0.82 -10.85 -7.30
N ILE A 114 1.13 -11.02 -6.00
CA ILE A 114 0.94 -12.29 -5.27
C ILE A 114 -0.53 -12.74 -5.32
N SER A 115 -1.48 -11.83 -5.10
CA SER A 115 -2.91 -12.12 -5.19
C SER A 115 -3.31 -12.51 -6.61
N SER A 116 -2.87 -11.74 -7.61
CA SER A 116 -3.19 -11.97 -9.02
C SER A 116 -2.63 -13.31 -9.53
N ILE A 117 -1.39 -13.64 -9.21
CA ILE A 117 -0.75 -14.90 -9.63
C ILE A 117 -1.43 -16.09 -8.97
N THR A 118 -1.69 -16.03 -7.66
CA THR A 118 -2.43 -17.08 -6.95
C THR A 118 -3.79 -17.34 -7.62
N GLN A 119 -4.54 -16.28 -7.95
CA GLN A 119 -5.82 -16.41 -8.66
C GLN A 119 -5.66 -17.03 -10.06
N MET A 120 -4.59 -16.70 -10.79
CA MET A 120 -4.30 -17.28 -12.11
C MET A 120 -4.04 -18.79 -12.02
N PHE A 121 -3.28 -19.27 -11.03
CA PHE A 121 -3.07 -20.70 -10.82
C PHE A 121 -4.38 -21.42 -10.45
N ILE A 122 -5.21 -20.81 -9.60
CA ILE A 122 -6.51 -21.38 -9.24
C ILE A 122 -7.46 -21.43 -10.46
N GLY A 123 -7.36 -20.47 -11.37
CA GLY A 123 -8.13 -20.46 -12.63
C GLY A 123 -7.95 -21.70 -13.48
N HIS A 124 -6.78 -22.36 -13.41
CA HIS A 124 -6.51 -23.60 -14.13
C HIS A 124 -7.13 -24.84 -13.47
N LEU A 125 -7.62 -24.72 -12.23
CA LEU A 125 -8.31 -25.81 -11.51
C LEU A 125 -9.80 -25.92 -11.89
N GLY A 126 -10.35 -24.89 -12.52
CA GLY A 126 -11.74 -24.83 -12.99
C GLY A 126 -12.52 -23.64 -12.45
N ASN A 127 -13.77 -23.51 -12.90
CA ASN A 127 -14.59 -22.31 -12.65
C ASN A 127 -15.01 -22.15 -11.19
N LEU A 128 -15.35 -23.25 -10.51
CA LEU A 128 -15.80 -23.20 -9.10
C LEU A 128 -14.67 -22.78 -8.14
N PRO A 129 -13.46 -23.38 -8.19
CA PRO A 129 -12.32 -22.89 -7.41
C PRO A 129 -11.95 -21.43 -7.72
N LEU A 130 -12.04 -21.02 -8.99
CA LEU A 130 -11.77 -19.64 -9.39
C LEU A 130 -12.78 -18.65 -8.79
N ALA A 131 -14.07 -18.98 -8.82
CA ALA A 131 -15.12 -18.17 -8.19
C ALA A 131 -14.88 -18.05 -6.68
N ALA A 132 -14.56 -19.17 -6.01
CA ALA A 132 -14.23 -19.19 -4.59
C ALA A 132 -13.03 -18.31 -4.24
N ALA A 133 -11.96 -18.41 -5.02
CA ALA A 133 -10.76 -17.59 -4.81
C ALA A 133 -11.01 -16.11 -5.08
N SER A 134 -11.81 -15.79 -6.10
CA SER A 134 -12.21 -14.41 -6.39
C SER A 134 -12.95 -13.79 -5.22
N ILE A 135 -13.91 -14.50 -4.62
CA ILE A 135 -14.64 -14.01 -3.44
C ILE A 135 -13.69 -13.88 -2.24
N GLY A 136 -12.87 -14.89 -1.94
CA GLY A 136 -11.95 -14.84 -0.80
C GLY A 136 -10.90 -13.73 -0.89
N LEU A 137 -10.27 -13.53 -2.06
CA LEU A 137 -9.28 -12.47 -2.25
C LEU A 137 -9.94 -11.09 -2.39
N SER A 138 -10.94 -10.95 -3.27
CA SER A 138 -11.50 -9.64 -3.62
C SER A 138 -12.43 -9.07 -2.55
N VAL A 139 -13.12 -9.92 -1.78
CA VAL A 139 -14.03 -9.47 -0.71
C VAL A 139 -13.35 -9.55 0.64
N PHE A 140 -13.00 -10.75 1.10
CA PHE A 140 -12.51 -10.95 2.47
C PHE A 140 -11.10 -10.39 2.67
N SER A 141 -10.17 -10.66 1.74
CA SER A 141 -8.80 -10.17 1.87
C SER A 141 -8.71 -8.66 1.64
N THR A 142 -9.45 -8.10 0.67
CA THR A 142 -9.52 -6.64 0.47
C THR A 142 -10.13 -5.92 1.68
N PHE A 143 -11.16 -6.50 2.32
CA PHE A 143 -11.72 -5.96 3.55
C PHE A 143 -10.67 -5.90 4.67
N ALA A 144 -9.92 -6.99 4.87
CA ALA A 144 -8.83 -7.04 5.83
C ALA A 144 -7.69 -6.08 5.50
N LEU A 145 -7.33 -6.00 4.22
CA LEU A 145 -6.32 -5.08 3.70
C LEU A 145 -6.65 -3.63 4.05
N GLY A 146 -7.86 -3.16 3.72
CA GLY A 146 -8.27 -1.79 3.99
C GLY A 146 -8.23 -1.45 5.48
N PHE A 147 -8.73 -2.35 6.33
CA PHE A 147 -8.78 -2.12 7.78
C PHE A 147 -7.38 -2.12 8.42
N LEU A 148 -6.54 -3.10 8.08
CA LEU A 148 -5.19 -3.22 8.64
C LEU A 148 -4.22 -2.15 8.12
N LEU A 149 -4.28 -1.82 6.82
CA LEU A 149 -3.52 -0.71 6.23
C LEU A 149 -3.93 0.61 6.91
N GLY A 150 -5.24 0.78 7.06
CA GLY A 150 -5.91 1.79 7.87
C GLY A 150 -5.28 2.02 9.23
N MET A 151 -5.39 1.02 10.11
CA MET A 151 -4.86 1.09 11.48
C MET A 151 -3.34 1.25 11.54
N GLY A 152 -2.63 0.68 10.57
CA GLY A 152 -1.17 0.79 10.45
C GLY A 152 -0.70 2.21 10.12
N SER A 153 -1.52 3.03 9.44
CA SER A 153 -1.13 4.41 9.08
C SER A 153 -0.95 5.33 10.30
N ALA A 154 -1.63 5.08 11.43
CA ALA A 154 -1.37 5.81 12.68
C ALA A 154 0.08 5.64 13.18
N LEU A 155 0.67 4.46 12.94
CA LEU A 155 2.08 4.20 13.27
C LEU A 155 3.01 5.07 12.43
N GLU A 156 2.65 5.34 11.17
CA GLU A 156 3.44 6.18 10.26
C GLU A 156 3.58 7.60 10.81
N THR A 157 2.49 8.21 11.26
CA THR A 157 2.49 9.54 11.88
C THR A 157 3.38 9.57 13.12
N LEU A 158 3.17 8.62 14.04
CA LEU A 158 3.88 8.61 15.33
C LEU A 158 5.37 8.28 15.18
N CYS A 159 5.70 7.27 14.38
CA CYS A 159 7.09 6.93 14.09
C CYS A 159 7.80 8.01 13.28
N GLY A 160 7.13 8.64 12.32
CA GLY A 160 7.70 9.72 11.52
C GLY A 160 7.96 10.97 12.34
N GLN A 161 6.99 11.42 13.15
CA GLN A 161 7.17 12.57 14.04
C GLN A 161 8.26 12.30 15.09
N ALA A 162 8.29 11.12 15.70
CA ALA A 162 9.35 10.76 16.66
C ALA A 162 10.73 10.64 16.01
N PHE A 163 10.80 10.14 14.78
CA PHE A 163 12.05 10.10 14.01
C PHE A 163 12.54 11.51 13.68
N GLY A 164 11.66 12.38 13.19
CA GLY A 164 11.95 13.80 12.94
C GLY A 164 12.41 14.55 14.19
N ALA A 165 11.85 14.22 15.35
CA ALA A 165 12.22 14.78 16.65
C ALA A 165 13.50 14.16 17.27
N GLY A 166 14.16 13.23 16.57
CA GLY A 166 15.38 12.56 17.04
C GLY A 166 15.16 11.48 18.11
N GLN A 167 13.91 11.15 18.47
CA GLN A 167 13.56 10.13 19.47
C GLN A 167 13.48 8.73 18.85
N VAL A 168 14.54 8.33 18.15
CA VAL A 168 14.58 7.10 17.33
C VAL A 168 14.28 5.85 18.17
N SER A 169 14.71 5.80 19.43
CA SER A 169 14.46 4.65 20.33
C SER A 169 12.98 4.37 20.61
N MET A 170 12.10 5.36 20.47
CA MET A 170 10.66 5.20 20.70
C MET A 170 9.95 4.48 19.55
N LEU A 171 10.54 4.45 18.35
CA LEU A 171 9.94 3.78 17.19
C LEU A 171 9.71 2.29 17.48
N GLY A 172 10.64 1.63 18.18
CA GLY A 172 10.50 0.22 18.54
C GLY A 172 9.35 -0.03 19.52
N VAL A 173 9.07 0.91 20.41
CA VAL A 173 7.92 0.84 21.34
C VAL A 173 6.61 0.99 20.56
N TYR A 174 6.54 1.96 19.63
CA TYR A 174 5.36 2.14 18.78
C TYR A 174 5.11 0.94 17.85
N LEU A 175 6.17 0.34 17.30
CA LEU A 175 6.07 -0.88 16.50
C LEU A 175 5.43 -2.02 17.30
N GLN A 176 5.92 -2.28 18.52
CA GLN A 176 5.37 -3.32 19.40
C GLN A 176 3.92 -3.04 19.77
N ARG A 177 3.59 -1.79 20.09
CA ARG A 177 2.23 -1.34 20.40
C ARG A 177 1.29 -1.57 19.21
N SER A 178 1.75 -1.24 18.01
CA SER A 178 1.02 -1.43 16.77
C SER A 178 0.77 -2.92 16.48
N TRP A 179 1.77 -3.80 16.67
CA TRP A 179 1.57 -5.24 16.55
C TRP A 179 0.48 -5.77 17.50
N ILE A 180 0.49 -5.35 18.77
CA ILE A 180 -0.54 -5.76 19.74
C ILE A 180 -1.94 -5.39 19.23
N ILE A 181 -2.10 -4.15 18.75
CA ILE A 181 -3.39 -3.63 18.30
C ILE A 181 -3.84 -4.26 16.98
N LEU A 182 -2.96 -4.35 15.99
CA LEU A 182 -3.28 -4.94 14.68
C LEU A 182 -3.56 -6.44 14.79
N LEU A 183 -2.81 -7.19 15.61
CA LEU A 183 -3.08 -8.61 15.86
C LEU A 183 -4.39 -8.80 16.62
N GLY A 184 -4.66 -7.95 17.63
CA GLY A 184 -5.95 -7.94 18.32
C GLY A 184 -7.12 -7.69 17.38
N ALA A 185 -6.96 -6.76 16.43
CA ALA A 185 -7.96 -6.52 15.41
C ALA A 185 -8.14 -7.70 14.44
N CYS A 186 -7.07 -8.41 14.07
CA CYS A 186 -7.18 -9.65 13.28
C CYS A 186 -8.04 -10.70 13.99
N VAL A 187 -7.90 -10.84 15.32
CA VAL A 187 -8.74 -11.74 16.12
C VAL A 187 -10.21 -11.31 16.07
N VAL A 188 -10.50 -10.02 16.21
CA VAL A 188 -11.87 -9.48 16.11
C VAL A 188 -12.46 -9.68 14.70
N MET A 189 -11.64 -9.65 13.66
CA MET A 189 -12.05 -9.87 12.28
C MET A 189 -12.17 -11.33 11.88
N SER A 190 -11.52 -12.25 12.61
CA SER A 190 -11.50 -13.69 12.30
C SER A 190 -12.90 -14.32 12.16
N PRO A 191 -13.92 -13.96 12.98
CA PRO A 191 -15.29 -14.44 12.77
C PRO A 191 -15.85 -14.18 11.37
N LEU A 192 -15.46 -13.10 10.70
CA LEU A 192 -15.90 -12.80 9.33
C LEU A 192 -15.44 -13.90 8.35
N PHE A 193 -14.22 -14.43 8.54
CA PHE A 193 -13.67 -15.51 7.74
C PHE A 193 -14.24 -16.87 8.15
N VAL A 194 -14.43 -17.09 9.45
CA VAL A 194 -14.98 -18.35 9.98
C VAL A 194 -16.44 -18.56 9.54
N PHE A 195 -17.23 -17.51 9.50
CA PHE A 195 -18.64 -17.54 9.10
C PHE A 195 -18.85 -17.11 7.64
N ALA A 196 -17.82 -17.17 6.81
CA ALA A 196 -17.88 -16.74 5.41
C ALA A 196 -18.96 -17.46 4.60
N GLU A 197 -19.07 -18.80 4.68
CA GLU A 197 -20.10 -19.57 3.97
C GLU A 197 -21.53 -19.14 4.36
N PRO A 198 -21.93 -19.13 5.65
CA PRO A 198 -23.24 -18.64 6.06
C PRO A 198 -23.53 -17.20 5.62
N LEU A 199 -22.54 -16.31 5.67
CA LEU A 199 -22.70 -14.92 5.24
C LEU A 199 -22.94 -14.81 3.73
N LEU A 200 -22.24 -15.60 2.92
CA LEU A 200 -22.43 -15.63 1.47
C LEU A 200 -23.80 -16.22 1.10
N LEU A 201 -24.22 -17.28 1.79
CA LEU A 201 -25.57 -17.84 1.63
C LEU A 201 -26.66 -16.81 1.98
N LEU A 202 -26.45 -16.02 3.03
CA LEU A 202 -27.39 -14.96 3.44
C LEU A 202 -27.52 -13.86 2.37
N ILE A 203 -26.44 -13.57 1.65
CA ILE A 203 -26.42 -12.58 0.55
C ILE A 203 -26.97 -13.19 -0.77
N GLY A 204 -27.34 -14.47 -0.76
CA GLY A 204 -27.96 -15.15 -1.90
C GLY A 204 -26.98 -15.77 -2.89
N GLN A 205 -25.72 -16.02 -2.49
CA GLN A 205 -24.77 -16.76 -3.31
C GLN A 205 -25.19 -18.23 -3.49
N ASP A 206 -24.80 -18.80 -4.64
CA ASP A 206 -24.96 -20.23 -4.90
C ASP A 206 -24.30 -21.08 -3.79
N ALA A 207 -24.93 -22.19 -3.43
CA ALA A 207 -24.53 -22.99 -2.27
C ALA A 207 -23.13 -23.61 -2.42
N ASP A 208 -22.76 -24.05 -3.62
CA ASP A 208 -21.44 -24.65 -3.87
C ASP A 208 -20.37 -23.56 -3.90
N VAL A 209 -20.67 -22.40 -4.50
CA VAL A 209 -19.78 -21.22 -4.49
C VAL A 209 -19.56 -20.71 -3.06
N ALA A 210 -20.62 -20.58 -2.26
CA ALA A 210 -20.55 -20.11 -0.89
C ALA A 210 -19.70 -21.05 -0.01
N ARG A 211 -19.87 -22.37 -0.16
CA ARG A 211 -19.11 -23.38 0.57
C ARG A 211 -17.62 -23.34 0.22
N GLU A 212 -17.28 -23.34 -1.07
CA GLU A 212 -15.87 -23.32 -1.50
C GLU A 212 -15.21 -21.97 -1.18
N SER A 213 -15.94 -20.86 -1.29
CA SER A 213 -15.47 -19.54 -0.85
C SER A 213 -15.21 -19.49 0.65
N GLY A 214 -16.08 -20.09 1.47
CA GLY A 214 -15.92 -20.18 2.91
C GLY A 214 -14.68 -20.99 3.31
N ARG A 215 -14.45 -22.12 2.64
CA ARG A 215 -13.22 -22.92 2.82
C ARG A 215 -11.97 -22.11 2.45
N PHE A 216 -11.98 -21.44 1.31
CA PHE A 216 -10.84 -20.65 0.89
C PHE A 216 -10.58 -19.43 1.79
N ALA A 217 -11.64 -18.76 2.28
CA ALA A 217 -11.52 -17.69 3.27
C ALA A 217 -10.82 -18.18 4.56
N LEU A 218 -11.18 -19.37 5.05
CA LEU A 218 -10.48 -20.00 6.17
C LEU A 218 -9.02 -20.31 5.85
N TYR A 219 -8.72 -20.79 4.64
CA TYR A 219 -7.35 -21.11 4.25
C TYR A 219 -6.45 -19.89 4.15
N ILE A 220 -6.95 -18.73 3.76
CA ILE A 220 -6.15 -17.49 3.66
C ILE A 220 -6.15 -16.66 4.95
N LEU A 221 -6.91 -17.05 5.98
CA LEU A 221 -6.93 -16.34 7.27
C LEU A 221 -5.52 -16.12 7.87
N PRO A 222 -4.56 -17.06 7.79
CA PRO A 222 -3.19 -16.82 8.29
C PRO A 222 -2.49 -15.63 7.63
N SER A 223 -2.71 -15.36 6.33
CA SER A 223 -2.13 -14.18 5.66
C SER A 223 -2.60 -12.86 6.27
N VAL A 224 -3.81 -12.80 6.85
CA VAL A 224 -4.35 -11.60 7.50
C VAL A 224 -3.49 -11.23 8.72
N PHE A 225 -3.09 -12.23 9.51
CA PHE A 225 -2.18 -12.02 10.64
C PHE A 225 -0.77 -11.63 10.17
N ALA A 226 -0.29 -12.22 9.07
CA ALA A 226 0.97 -11.82 8.46
C ALA A 226 0.93 -10.35 7.99
N MET A 227 -0.21 -9.92 7.44
CA MET A 227 -0.42 -8.56 6.97
C MET A 227 -0.37 -7.54 8.11
N ALA A 228 -0.95 -7.86 9.27
CA ALA A 228 -0.83 -7.04 10.48
C ALA A 228 0.63 -6.83 10.91
N VAL A 229 1.44 -7.90 10.90
CA VAL A 229 2.87 -7.84 11.23
C VAL A 229 3.63 -7.01 10.19
N ASN A 230 3.38 -7.29 8.91
CA ASN A 230 3.99 -6.60 7.76
C ASN A 230 3.71 -5.10 7.78
N PHE A 231 2.46 -4.66 7.98
CA PHE A 231 2.16 -3.22 7.91
C PHE A 231 2.84 -2.43 9.01
N ALA A 232 2.84 -2.93 10.25
CA ALA A 232 3.54 -2.26 11.33
C ALA A 232 5.06 -2.22 11.08
N ALA A 233 5.65 -3.35 10.66
CA ALA A 233 7.09 -3.43 10.37
C ALA A 233 7.49 -2.54 9.17
N SER A 234 6.66 -2.52 8.12
CA SER A 234 6.82 -1.66 6.96
C SER A 234 6.79 -0.19 7.34
N LYS A 235 5.82 0.25 8.16
CA LYS A 235 5.73 1.65 8.60
C LYS A 235 6.91 2.06 9.50
N PHE A 236 7.40 1.16 10.35
CA PHE A 236 8.64 1.38 11.12
C PHE A 236 9.87 1.57 10.21
N LEU A 237 10.00 0.78 9.15
CA LEU A 237 11.11 0.92 8.18
C LEU A 237 10.95 2.16 7.30
N GLN A 238 9.72 2.46 6.89
CA GLN A 238 9.37 3.62 6.06
C GLN A 238 9.65 4.94 6.78
N SER A 239 9.30 5.08 8.06
CA SER A 239 9.56 6.32 8.82
C SER A 239 11.05 6.68 8.89
N GLN A 240 11.92 5.66 8.91
CA GLN A 240 13.38 5.79 8.91
C GLN A 240 13.97 5.90 7.49
N SER A 241 13.14 6.07 6.46
CA SER A 241 13.53 6.08 5.04
C SER A 241 14.24 4.79 4.56
N ARG A 242 14.06 3.66 5.26
CA ARG A 242 14.61 2.33 4.89
C ARG A 242 13.63 1.55 4.00
N VAL A 243 13.09 2.21 2.99
CA VAL A 243 12.00 1.69 2.14
C VAL A 243 12.44 0.63 1.14
N THR A 244 13.73 0.55 0.83
CA THR A 244 14.27 -0.43 -0.13
C THR A 244 14.23 -1.85 0.42
N VAL A 245 14.27 -2.01 1.75
CA VAL A 245 14.25 -3.32 2.41
C VAL A 245 12.89 -4.01 2.22
N PRO A 246 11.73 -3.38 2.57
CA PRO A 246 10.42 -3.91 2.22
C PRO A 246 10.25 -4.25 0.74
N ALA A 247 10.79 -3.42 -0.17
CA ALA A 247 10.66 -3.64 -1.61
C ALA A 247 11.34 -4.93 -2.07
N TRP A 248 12.60 -5.15 -1.67
CA TRP A 248 13.35 -6.36 -2.03
C TRP A 248 12.77 -7.62 -1.39
N ILE A 249 12.31 -7.52 -0.14
CA ILE A 249 11.61 -8.62 0.53
C ILE A 249 10.31 -8.96 -0.21
N GLY A 250 9.54 -7.95 -0.62
CA GLY A 250 8.32 -8.12 -1.42
C GLY A 250 8.57 -8.83 -2.75
N LEU A 251 9.59 -8.39 -3.50
CA LEU A 251 9.99 -9.04 -4.75
C LEU A 251 10.45 -10.50 -4.53
N GLY A 252 11.21 -10.77 -3.47
CA GLY A 252 11.60 -12.13 -3.11
C GLY A 252 10.40 -13.02 -2.75
N ALA A 253 9.44 -12.47 -2.01
CA ALA A 253 8.20 -13.18 -1.66
C ALA A 253 7.30 -13.43 -2.88
N LEU A 254 7.28 -12.52 -3.85
CA LEU A 254 6.59 -12.71 -5.13
C LEU A 254 7.19 -13.90 -5.91
N LEU A 255 8.52 -13.97 -6.01
CA LEU A 255 9.20 -15.10 -6.64
C LEU A 255 8.93 -16.41 -5.90
N LEU A 256 8.97 -16.38 -4.57
CA LEU A 256 8.60 -17.52 -3.73
C LEU A 256 7.16 -17.97 -4.01
N ASN A 257 6.21 -17.03 -4.12
CA ASN A 257 4.81 -17.33 -4.41
C ASN A 257 4.64 -18.07 -5.75
N VAL A 258 5.33 -17.63 -6.80
CA VAL A 258 5.29 -18.29 -8.12
C VAL A 258 5.79 -19.73 -8.02
N VAL A 259 6.94 -19.95 -7.36
CA VAL A 259 7.54 -21.27 -7.20
C VAL A 259 6.64 -22.19 -6.37
N LEU A 260 6.09 -21.68 -5.27
CA LEU A 260 5.20 -22.46 -4.40
C LEU A 260 3.86 -22.77 -5.06
N ASN A 261 3.28 -21.84 -5.81
CA ASN A 261 2.06 -22.11 -6.57
C ASN A 261 2.30 -23.22 -7.60
N TYR A 262 3.40 -23.15 -8.36
CA TYR A 262 3.75 -24.22 -9.29
C TYR A 262 3.94 -25.57 -8.58
N ALA A 263 4.66 -25.59 -7.45
CA ALA A 263 4.89 -26.82 -6.70
C ALA A 263 3.59 -27.39 -6.10
N PHE A 264 2.82 -26.60 -5.36
CA PHE A 264 1.67 -27.08 -4.61
C PHE A 264 0.45 -27.34 -5.50
N VAL A 265 0.22 -26.51 -6.51
CA VAL A 265 -0.95 -26.63 -7.40
C VAL A 265 -0.67 -27.59 -8.55
N VAL A 266 0.45 -27.41 -9.27
CA VAL A 266 0.74 -28.17 -10.49
C VAL A 266 1.41 -29.51 -10.20
N LEU A 267 2.47 -29.53 -9.38
CA LEU A 267 3.22 -30.77 -9.14
C LEU A 267 2.55 -31.68 -8.11
N LEU A 268 2.08 -31.13 -6.98
CA LEU A 268 1.51 -31.90 -5.87
C LEU A 268 -0.01 -32.08 -5.96
N GLY A 269 -0.70 -31.30 -6.79
CA GLY A 269 -2.15 -31.40 -6.96
C GLY A 269 -2.97 -31.06 -5.72
N TRP A 270 -2.47 -30.20 -4.82
CA TRP A 270 -3.18 -29.80 -3.59
C TRP A 270 -4.37 -28.85 -3.85
N GLY A 271 -4.61 -28.50 -5.11
CA GLY A 271 -5.75 -27.70 -5.54
C GLY A 271 -5.82 -26.35 -4.83
N LEU A 272 -7.03 -25.99 -4.39
CA LEU A 272 -7.34 -24.71 -3.75
C LEU A 272 -6.56 -24.47 -2.45
N ALA A 273 -6.36 -25.52 -1.64
CA ALA A 273 -5.58 -25.46 -0.42
C ALA A 273 -4.09 -25.22 -0.70
N GLY A 274 -3.56 -25.80 -1.78
CA GLY A 274 -2.18 -25.55 -2.22
C GLY A 274 -1.92 -24.09 -2.61
N ALA A 275 -2.86 -23.50 -3.35
CA ALA A 275 -2.76 -22.09 -3.74
C ALA A 275 -2.86 -21.15 -2.54
N ALA A 276 -3.78 -21.42 -1.60
CA ALA A 276 -3.87 -20.66 -0.35
C ALA A 276 -2.60 -20.79 0.51
N ALA A 277 -2.01 -21.98 0.61
CA ALA A 277 -0.76 -22.18 1.33
C ALA A 277 0.41 -21.41 0.70
N ALA A 278 0.50 -21.36 -0.64
CA ALA A 278 1.49 -20.55 -1.35
C ALA A 278 1.29 -19.04 -1.11
N TYR A 279 0.04 -18.60 -1.03
CA TYR A 279 -0.34 -17.21 -0.72
C TYR A 279 0.04 -16.82 0.70
N ASP A 280 -0.31 -17.64 1.69
CA ASP A 280 0.04 -17.45 3.10
C ASP A 280 1.55 -17.45 3.32
N ALA A 281 2.25 -18.42 2.71
CA ALA A 281 3.70 -18.52 2.83
C ALA A 281 4.42 -17.27 2.30
N ALA A 282 3.93 -16.70 1.19
CA ALA A 282 4.48 -15.46 0.66
C ALA A 282 4.23 -14.27 1.61
N HIS A 283 3.03 -14.13 2.16
CA HIS A 283 2.71 -13.06 3.11
C HIS A 283 3.54 -13.17 4.40
N TRP A 284 3.69 -14.38 4.94
CA TRP A 284 4.55 -14.63 6.10
C TRP A 284 6.03 -14.43 5.79
N ALA A 285 6.50 -14.76 4.58
CA ALA A 285 7.87 -14.45 4.16
C ALA A 285 8.12 -12.94 4.16
N ILE A 286 7.15 -12.12 3.72
CA ILE A 286 7.25 -10.66 3.83
C ILE A 286 7.33 -10.23 5.29
N ALA A 287 6.36 -10.65 6.10
CA ALA A 287 6.27 -10.26 7.51
C ALA A 287 7.51 -10.65 8.31
N LEU A 288 7.91 -11.92 8.25
CA LEU A 288 9.07 -12.44 8.99
C LEU A 288 10.39 -11.90 8.44
N GLY A 289 10.51 -11.69 7.13
CA GLY A 289 11.69 -11.08 6.52
C GLY A 289 11.93 -9.67 7.06
N GLN A 290 10.87 -8.87 7.19
CA GLN A 290 10.98 -7.51 7.76
C GLN A 290 11.29 -7.55 9.26
N VAL A 291 10.62 -8.42 10.03
CA VAL A 291 10.90 -8.59 11.46
C VAL A 291 12.35 -9.04 11.70
N ALA A 292 12.85 -9.99 10.90
CA ALA A 292 14.22 -10.47 10.99
C ALA A 292 15.24 -9.36 10.70
N TYR A 293 14.96 -8.48 9.72
CA TYR A 293 15.81 -7.32 9.46
C TYR A 293 15.82 -6.32 10.64
N ILE A 294 14.66 -6.05 11.23
CA ILE A 294 14.51 -5.12 12.35
C ILE A 294 15.25 -5.66 13.60
N VAL A 295 14.98 -6.91 13.97
CA VAL A 295 15.51 -7.55 15.20
C VAL A 295 16.97 -7.98 15.03
N GLY A 296 17.42 -8.28 13.81
CA GLY A 296 18.78 -8.74 13.51
C GLY A 296 19.88 -7.67 13.65
N GLY A 297 19.54 -6.47 14.13
CA GLY A 297 20.50 -5.44 14.53
C GLY A 297 20.85 -4.43 13.44
N TRP A 298 20.21 -4.48 12.27
CA TRP A 298 20.36 -3.47 11.22
C TRP A 298 19.61 -2.16 11.52
N CYS A 299 18.66 -2.20 12.45
CA CYS A 299 17.90 -1.05 12.95
C CYS A 299 18.16 -0.79 14.45
N SER A 300 19.40 -0.94 14.92
CA SER A 300 19.73 -0.90 16.36
C SER A 300 19.43 0.42 17.07
N GLU A 301 19.24 1.52 16.33
CA GLU A 301 18.85 2.82 16.90
C GLU A 301 17.34 2.91 17.10
N GLY A 302 16.55 2.34 16.19
CA GLY A 302 15.08 2.31 16.27
C GLY A 302 14.52 1.15 17.09
N TRP A 303 15.26 0.04 17.15
CA TRP A 303 14.88 -1.17 17.87
C TRP A 303 15.83 -1.44 19.02
N THR A 304 15.39 -1.14 20.24
CA THR A 304 16.14 -1.35 21.48
C THR A 304 15.79 -2.67 22.19
N GLY A 305 14.94 -3.49 21.57
CA GLY A 305 14.43 -4.75 22.12
C GLY A 305 12.98 -4.64 22.61
N TRP A 306 12.49 -5.74 23.19
CA TRP A 306 11.14 -5.81 23.75
C TRP A 306 11.02 -4.90 24.97
N SER A 307 9.95 -4.11 25.04
CA SER A 307 9.74 -3.15 26.11
C SER A 307 8.33 -3.27 26.69
N PRO A 308 8.19 -3.37 28.03
CA PRO A 308 6.89 -3.30 28.70
C PRO A 308 6.13 -1.99 28.41
N ALA A 309 6.82 -0.93 27.98
CA ALA A 309 6.19 0.33 27.58
C ALA A 309 5.22 0.17 26.39
N ALA A 310 5.34 -0.91 25.61
CA ALA A 310 4.40 -1.23 24.54
C ALA A 310 2.95 -1.35 25.03
N PHE A 311 2.75 -1.81 26.27
CA PHE A 311 1.43 -2.01 26.89
C PHE A 311 0.84 -0.76 27.55
N ARG A 312 1.58 0.35 27.59
CA ARG A 312 1.06 1.62 28.13
C ARG A 312 0.21 2.33 27.06
N ASP A 313 -0.84 3.04 27.49
CA ASP A 313 -1.70 3.88 26.65
C ASP A 313 -2.25 3.22 25.38
N LEU A 314 -2.53 1.91 25.42
CA LEU A 314 -3.09 1.14 24.30
C LEU A 314 -4.41 1.73 23.79
N TRP A 315 -5.28 2.20 24.70
CA TRP A 315 -6.57 2.78 24.32
C TRP A 315 -6.43 4.02 23.44
N GLY A 316 -5.50 4.91 23.78
CA GLY A 316 -5.26 6.10 22.98
C GLY A 316 -4.74 5.75 21.59
N PHE A 317 -3.81 4.81 21.50
CA PHE A 317 -3.26 4.37 20.21
C PHE A 317 -4.33 3.64 19.38
N LEU A 318 -5.14 2.79 20.01
CA LEU A 318 -6.25 2.10 19.36
C LEU A 318 -7.24 3.09 18.77
N ARG A 319 -7.61 4.13 19.50
CA ARG A 319 -8.52 5.17 19.00
C ARG A 319 -7.95 5.86 17.76
N LEU A 320 -6.67 6.26 17.79
CA LEU A 320 -6.00 6.88 16.64
C LEU A 320 -5.94 5.93 15.43
N SER A 321 -5.56 4.67 15.66
CA SER A 321 -5.57 3.62 14.64
C SER A 321 -6.97 3.39 14.06
N LEU A 322 -8.01 3.38 14.88
CA LEU A 322 -9.39 3.18 14.42
C LEU A 322 -9.89 4.37 13.58
N GLU A 323 -9.60 5.60 13.99
CA GLU A 323 -9.92 6.80 13.22
C GLU A 323 -9.25 6.75 11.82
N SER A 324 -8.00 6.30 11.77
CA SER A 324 -7.26 6.08 10.53
C SER A 324 -7.86 4.97 9.66
N ALA A 325 -8.31 3.88 10.29
CA ALA A 325 -8.90 2.75 9.61
C ALA A 325 -10.25 3.11 9.00
N VAL A 326 -11.09 3.82 9.73
CA VAL A 326 -12.35 4.34 9.22
C VAL A 326 -12.10 5.24 8.01
N MET A 327 -11.14 6.17 8.09
CA MET A 327 -10.80 7.04 6.97
C MET A 327 -10.48 6.26 5.69
N LEU A 328 -9.55 5.30 5.75
CA LEU A 328 -9.12 4.52 4.58
C LEU A 328 -10.18 3.50 4.12
N CYS A 329 -10.92 2.87 5.03
CA CYS A 329 -12.02 1.98 4.67
C CYS A 329 -13.14 2.73 3.95
N LEU A 330 -13.50 3.94 4.40
CA LEU A 330 -14.50 4.76 3.72
C LEU A 330 -14.07 5.11 2.29
N GLU A 331 -12.77 5.29 2.03
CA GLU A 331 -12.25 5.52 0.68
C GLU A 331 -12.29 4.26 -0.19
N ILE A 332 -11.78 3.14 0.32
CA ILE A 332 -11.70 1.89 -0.44
C ILE A 332 -13.10 1.33 -0.72
N TRP A 333 -13.97 1.30 0.30
CA TRP A 333 -15.31 0.72 0.15
C TRP A 333 -16.23 1.58 -0.70
N TYR A 334 -15.98 2.88 -0.79
CA TYR A 334 -16.74 3.75 -1.67
C TYR A 334 -16.71 3.23 -3.11
N MET A 335 -15.52 2.87 -3.60
CA MET A 335 -15.36 2.29 -4.95
C MET A 335 -15.89 0.86 -5.07
N SER A 336 -16.15 0.15 -3.97
CA SER A 336 -16.84 -1.16 -4.03
C SER A 336 -18.35 -1.02 -4.12
N VAL A 337 -18.92 0.05 -3.56
CA VAL A 337 -20.37 0.32 -3.62
C VAL A 337 -20.85 0.52 -5.05
N ILE A 338 -20.03 1.13 -5.92
CA ILE A 338 -20.41 1.32 -7.33
C ILE A 338 -20.74 -0.01 -8.00
N THR A 339 -19.93 -1.05 -7.76
CA THR A 339 -20.11 -2.38 -8.35
C THR A 339 -21.42 -3.01 -7.89
N VAL A 340 -21.72 -2.87 -6.59
CA VAL A 340 -22.97 -3.38 -6.00
C VAL A 340 -24.17 -2.67 -6.61
N LEU A 341 -24.16 -1.34 -6.68
CA LEU A 341 -25.26 -0.58 -7.27
C LEU A 341 -25.43 -0.91 -8.77
N THR A 342 -24.34 -1.04 -9.51
CA THR A 342 -24.44 -1.40 -10.93
C THR A 342 -24.99 -2.80 -11.18
N GLY A 343 -24.94 -3.69 -10.18
CA GLY A 343 -25.50 -5.04 -10.24
C GLY A 343 -27.03 -5.08 -10.26
N ASP A 344 -27.69 -3.99 -9.87
CA ASP A 344 -29.16 -3.87 -9.85
C ASP A 344 -29.73 -3.18 -11.10
N LEU A 345 -28.90 -2.88 -12.10
CA LEU A 345 -29.36 -2.29 -13.37
C LEU A 345 -29.91 -3.36 -14.32
N ASP A 346 -30.82 -2.98 -15.22
CA ASP A 346 -31.44 -3.92 -16.19
C ASP A 346 -30.39 -4.64 -17.07
N ASP A 347 -29.27 -3.98 -17.39
CA ASP A 347 -28.11 -4.54 -18.11
C ASP A 347 -26.94 -4.90 -17.17
N ALA A 348 -27.23 -5.44 -15.98
CA ALA A 348 -26.27 -5.66 -14.89
C ALA A 348 -24.97 -6.34 -15.33
N GLN A 349 -25.03 -7.36 -16.20
CA GLN A 349 -23.83 -8.09 -16.62
C GLN A 349 -22.84 -7.21 -17.39
N ILE A 350 -23.30 -6.53 -18.46
CA ILE A 350 -22.45 -5.65 -19.26
C ILE A 350 -21.96 -4.45 -18.42
N ALA A 351 -22.83 -3.94 -17.55
CA ALA A 351 -22.53 -2.86 -16.62
C ALA A 351 -21.39 -3.21 -15.66
N VAL A 352 -21.52 -4.33 -14.94
CA VAL A 352 -20.55 -4.80 -13.95
C VAL A 352 -19.25 -5.22 -14.62
N ASP A 353 -19.30 -5.94 -15.75
CA ASP A 353 -18.10 -6.40 -16.45
C ASP A 353 -17.29 -5.22 -17.01
N SER A 354 -17.96 -4.22 -17.60
CA SER A 354 -17.28 -3.04 -18.15
C SER A 354 -16.65 -2.19 -17.04
N LEU A 355 -17.32 -2.07 -15.91
CA LEU A 355 -16.80 -1.40 -14.72
C LEU A 355 -15.61 -2.18 -14.14
N GLY A 356 -15.68 -3.51 -14.06
CA GLY A 356 -14.59 -4.36 -13.57
C GLY A 356 -13.31 -4.20 -14.38
N ILE A 357 -13.41 -4.15 -15.72
CA ILE A 357 -12.25 -3.86 -16.60
C ILE A 357 -11.64 -2.50 -16.28
N CYS A 358 -12.47 -1.45 -16.14
CA CYS A 358 -11.99 -0.11 -15.84
C CYS A 358 -11.37 -0.02 -14.44
N MET A 359 -11.99 -0.64 -13.44
CA MET A 359 -11.50 -0.67 -12.06
C MET A 359 -10.20 -1.46 -11.92
N ASN A 360 -9.97 -2.48 -12.75
CA ASN A 360 -8.69 -3.17 -12.80
C ASN A 360 -7.55 -2.23 -13.22
N ILE A 361 -7.74 -1.47 -14.30
CA ILE A 361 -6.78 -0.46 -14.77
C ILE A 361 -6.53 0.60 -13.69
N ASN A 362 -7.61 1.10 -13.06
CA ASN A 362 -7.51 2.04 -11.94
C ASN A 362 -6.76 1.44 -10.74
N GLY A 363 -6.89 0.13 -10.48
CA GLY A 363 -6.17 -0.56 -9.40
C GLY A 363 -4.65 -0.54 -9.58
N TRP A 364 -4.15 -0.73 -10.80
CA TRP A 364 -2.72 -0.65 -11.10
C TRP A 364 -2.15 0.74 -10.85
N GLU A 365 -2.85 1.77 -11.31
CA GLU A 365 -2.49 3.16 -11.01
C GLU A 365 -2.56 3.42 -9.49
N GLY A 366 -3.61 2.94 -8.83
CA GLY A 366 -3.82 3.09 -7.39
C GLY A 366 -2.64 2.57 -6.56
N MET A 367 -2.01 1.45 -6.94
CA MET A 367 -0.83 0.94 -6.24
C MET A 367 0.37 1.89 -6.29
N VAL A 368 0.53 2.63 -7.39
CA VAL A 368 1.57 3.66 -7.52
C VAL A 368 1.28 4.84 -6.58
N PHE A 369 0.03 5.30 -6.53
CA PHE A 369 -0.37 6.41 -5.67
C PHE A 369 -0.45 6.06 -4.19
N ILE A 370 -0.69 4.80 -3.83
CA ILE A 370 -0.50 4.32 -2.44
C ILE A 370 0.99 4.44 -2.05
N GLY A 371 1.91 4.17 -2.97
CA GLY A 371 3.34 4.41 -2.76
C GLY A 371 3.67 5.89 -2.52
N LEU A 372 3.12 6.80 -3.33
CA LEU A 372 3.29 8.24 -3.17
C LEU A 372 2.60 8.78 -1.90
N ASN A 373 1.41 8.27 -1.56
CA ASN A 373 0.69 8.54 -0.31
C ASN A 373 1.59 8.26 0.91
N ALA A 374 2.21 7.08 0.96
CA ALA A 374 3.12 6.73 2.04
C ALA A 374 4.39 7.61 2.01
N ALA A 375 4.93 7.91 0.83
CA ALA A 375 6.12 8.75 0.71
C ALA A 375 5.91 10.17 1.25
N ILE A 376 4.81 10.82 0.88
CA ILE A 376 4.48 12.15 1.41
C ILE A 376 4.13 12.10 2.90
N SER A 377 3.45 11.04 3.35
CA SER A 377 3.14 10.82 4.77
C SER A 377 4.40 10.76 5.62
N VAL A 378 5.39 9.94 5.23
CA VAL A 378 6.72 9.90 5.86
C VAL A 378 7.41 11.25 5.78
N ARG A 379 7.38 11.92 4.63
CA ARG A 379 8.11 13.17 4.44
C ARG A 379 7.56 14.29 5.32
N VAL A 380 6.24 14.47 5.32
CA VAL A 380 5.54 15.48 6.13
C VAL A 380 5.71 15.20 7.62
N SER A 381 5.52 13.95 8.06
CA SER A 381 5.68 13.60 9.48
C SER A 381 7.10 13.83 9.99
N ASN A 382 8.13 13.47 9.20
CA ASN A 382 9.53 13.72 9.56
C ASN A 382 9.88 15.22 9.60
N GLU A 383 9.38 16.03 8.67
CA GLU A 383 9.65 17.47 8.66
C GLU A 383 8.90 18.22 9.74
N LEU A 384 7.65 17.85 10.03
CA LEU A 384 6.92 18.41 11.15
C LEU A 384 7.57 18.03 12.48
N GLY A 385 8.02 16.77 12.62
CA GLY A 385 8.75 16.30 13.81
C GLY A 385 10.09 17.00 14.02
N SER A 386 10.77 17.42 12.95
CA SER A 386 12.03 18.19 13.01
C SER A 386 11.85 19.71 13.07
N GLY A 387 10.61 20.20 13.14
CA GLY A 387 10.32 21.64 13.24
C GLY A 387 10.60 22.42 11.94
N ARG A 388 10.48 21.78 10.77
CA ARG A 388 10.76 22.37 9.44
C ARG A 388 9.48 22.53 8.60
N PRO A 389 8.61 23.50 8.93
CA PRO A 389 7.30 23.64 8.30
C PRO A 389 7.35 24.02 6.81
N ARG A 390 8.33 24.82 6.35
CA ARG A 390 8.46 25.14 4.92
C ARG A 390 8.90 23.94 4.12
N ALA A 391 9.79 23.12 4.65
CA ALA A 391 10.20 21.88 3.98
C ALA A 391 9.01 20.91 3.83
N ALA A 392 8.16 20.80 4.86
CA ALA A 392 6.91 20.05 4.78
C ALA A 392 6.00 20.61 3.68
N TRP A 393 5.79 21.93 3.65
CA TRP A 393 4.97 22.59 2.63
C TRP A 393 5.51 22.41 1.20
N ASN A 394 6.81 22.55 1.00
CA ASN A 394 7.47 22.32 -0.30
C ASN A 394 7.24 20.89 -0.79
N ALA A 395 7.38 19.89 0.09
CA ALA A 395 7.10 18.50 -0.26
C ALA A 395 5.64 18.29 -0.70
N VAL A 396 4.68 18.90 0.01
CA VAL A 396 3.25 18.85 -0.33
C VAL A 396 2.98 19.45 -1.70
N MET A 397 3.50 20.65 -1.97
CA MET A 397 3.31 21.32 -3.26
C MET A 397 3.85 20.48 -4.43
N VAL A 398 5.06 19.92 -4.27
CA VAL A 398 5.71 19.13 -5.32
C VAL A 398 4.93 17.85 -5.58
N VAL A 399 4.57 17.09 -4.54
CA VAL A 399 3.88 15.81 -4.75
C VAL A 399 2.47 15.98 -5.32
N VAL A 400 1.73 17.02 -4.93
CA VAL A 400 0.39 17.29 -5.47
C VAL A 400 0.47 17.68 -6.95
N GLY A 401 1.46 18.51 -7.30
CA GLY A 401 1.72 18.88 -8.70
C GLY A 401 2.12 17.68 -9.56
N GLU A 402 3.05 16.85 -9.09
CA GLU A 402 3.47 15.64 -9.79
C GLU A 402 2.33 14.62 -9.93
N ALA A 403 1.54 14.43 -8.87
CA ALA A 403 0.40 13.53 -8.89
C ALA A 403 -0.62 13.96 -9.96
N LEU A 404 -0.96 15.25 -9.99
CA LEU A 404 -1.85 15.80 -11.02
C LEU A 404 -1.29 15.59 -12.44
N LEU A 405 0.01 15.83 -12.64
CA LEU A 405 0.64 15.63 -13.96
C LEU A 405 0.61 14.16 -14.40
N ILE A 406 0.86 13.23 -13.48
CA ILE A 406 0.80 11.79 -13.76
C ILE A 406 -0.64 11.36 -14.04
N GLY A 407 -1.60 11.80 -13.22
CA GLY A 407 -3.02 11.51 -13.44
C GLY A 407 -3.53 12.04 -14.78
N LEU A 408 -3.13 13.26 -15.17
CA LEU A 408 -3.44 13.83 -16.49
C LEU A 408 -2.82 13.02 -17.64
N ALA A 409 -1.59 12.52 -17.46
CA ALA A 409 -0.94 11.64 -18.43
C ALA A 409 -1.68 10.29 -18.55
N CYS A 410 -2.08 9.68 -17.43
CA CYS A 410 -2.90 8.48 -17.38
C CYS A 410 -4.25 8.68 -18.09
N MET A 411 -4.94 9.78 -17.79
CA MET A 411 -6.19 10.16 -18.47
C MET A 411 -6.01 10.27 -19.98
N ALA A 412 -4.95 10.96 -20.42
CA ALA A 412 -4.65 11.10 -21.85
C ALA A 412 -4.42 9.73 -22.51
N LEU A 413 -3.68 8.83 -21.86
CA LEU A 413 -3.45 7.47 -22.36
C LEU A 413 -4.77 6.68 -22.48
N VAL A 414 -5.61 6.68 -21.44
CA VAL A 414 -6.90 5.98 -21.48
C VAL A 414 -7.80 6.53 -22.57
N LEU A 415 -7.85 7.85 -22.75
CA LEU A 415 -8.67 8.47 -23.80
C LEU A 415 -8.15 8.17 -25.21
N VAL A 416 -6.83 8.19 -25.42
CA VAL A 416 -6.20 7.84 -26.70
C VAL A 416 -6.47 6.38 -27.06
N PHE A 417 -6.40 5.47 -26.09
CA PHE A 417 -6.58 4.03 -26.31
C PHE A 417 -7.99 3.52 -26.01
N ARG A 418 -8.98 4.40 -25.83
CA ARG A 418 -10.32 4.05 -25.31
C ARG A 418 -11.03 2.92 -26.05
N ASP A 419 -10.80 2.81 -27.36
CA ASP A 419 -11.44 1.83 -28.24
C ASP A 419 -10.64 0.52 -28.37
N SER A 420 -9.41 0.50 -27.84
CA SER A 420 -8.42 -0.57 -28.06
C SER A 420 -8.01 -1.29 -26.78
N PHE A 421 -7.92 -0.62 -25.62
CA PHE A 421 -7.38 -1.27 -24.42
C PHE A 421 -8.25 -2.43 -23.91
N SER A 422 -9.56 -2.38 -24.15
CA SER A 422 -10.51 -3.43 -23.74
C SER A 422 -10.31 -4.75 -24.49
N VAL A 423 -9.61 -4.75 -25.64
CA VAL A 423 -9.27 -5.98 -26.40
C VAL A 423 -8.40 -6.92 -25.59
N ILE A 424 -7.61 -6.40 -24.66
CA ILE A 424 -6.74 -7.19 -23.80
C ILE A 424 -7.57 -8.02 -22.81
N PHE A 425 -8.77 -7.56 -22.46
CA PHE A 425 -9.63 -8.17 -21.44
C PHE A 425 -10.76 -9.00 -22.02
N THR A 426 -11.30 -8.64 -23.19
CA THR A 426 -12.46 -9.32 -23.78
C THR A 426 -12.50 -9.26 -25.29
N SER A 427 -13.05 -10.31 -25.90
CA SER A 427 -13.35 -10.38 -27.34
C SER A 427 -14.79 -9.94 -27.68
N ASP A 428 -15.64 -9.71 -26.68
CA ASP A 428 -17.03 -9.31 -26.86
C ASP A 428 -17.14 -7.85 -27.35
N ALA A 429 -17.76 -7.66 -28.51
CA ALA A 429 -17.90 -6.34 -29.15
C ALA A 429 -18.85 -5.40 -28.41
N ASP A 430 -19.89 -5.90 -27.73
CA ASP A 430 -20.82 -5.11 -26.95
C ASP A 430 -20.17 -4.64 -25.65
N LEU A 431 -19.44 -5.53 -24.98
CA LEU A 431 -18.66 -5.18 -23.79
C LEU A 431 -17.55 -4.17 -24.09
N ARG A 432 -16.83 -4.34 -25.22
CA ARG A 432 -15.83 -3.35 -25.68
C ARG A 432 -16.43 -1.96 -25.92
N ARG A 433 -17.63 -1.90 -26.53
CA ARG A 433 -18.37 -0.65 -26.73
C ARG A 433 -18.80 -0.02 -25.41
N ALA A 434 -19.24 -0.82 -24.44
CA ALA A 434 -19.58 -0.34 -23.10
C ALA A 434 -18.36 0.27 -22.38
N VAL A 435 -17.21 -0.41 -22.41
CA VAL A 435 -15.96 0.12 -21.85
C VAL A 435 -15.53 1.43 -22.51
N SER A 436 -15.56 1.51 -23.85
CA SER A 436 -15.20 2.75 -24.57
C SER A 436 -16.10 3.94 -24.18
N LYS A 437 -17.41 3.71 -23.97
CA LYS A 437 -18.36 4.74 -23.53
C LYS A 437 -18.02 5.32 -22.16
N ILE A 438 -17.58 4.48 -21.22
CA ILE A 438 -17.26 4.91 -19.84
C ILE A 438 -15.77 5.24 -19.62
N ALA A 439 -14.91 5.04 -20.64
CA ALA A 439 -13.48 5.31 -20.55
C ALA A 439 -13.13 6.77 -20.21
N ALA A 440 -14.00 7.73 -20.57
CA ALA A 440 -13.82 9.12 -20.16
C ALA A 440 -14.01 9.33 -18.65
N LEU A 441 -14.96 8.60 -18.04
CA LEU A 441 -15.16 8.60 -16.59
C LEU A 441 -13.99 7.90 -15.88
N LEU A 442 -13.45 6.82 -16.47
CA LEU A 442 -12.21 6.21 -16.00
C LEU A 442 -11.07 7.25 -16.01
N GLY A 443 -10.84 7.93 -17.12
CA GLY A 443 -9.78 8.94 -17.22
C GLY A 443 -9.91 10.04 -16.17
N LEU A 444 -11.11 10.58 -15.94
CA LEU A 444 -11.34 11.57 -14.88
C LEU A 444 -11.13 10.97 -13.46
N THR A 445 -11.53 9.72 -13.27
CA THR A 445 -11.30 8.97 -12.02
C THR A 445 -9.82 8.82 -11.75
N MET A 446 -9.00 8.51 -12.76
CA MET A 446 -7.54 8.40 -12.63
C MET A 446 -6.90 9.73 -12.19
N VAL A 447 -7.35 10.87 -12.75
CA VAL A 447 -6.88 12.19 -12.28
C VAL A 447 -7.23 12.42 -10.82
N LEU A 448 -8.48 12.18 -10.41
CA LEU A 448 -8.88 12.43 -9.02
C LEU A 448 -8.18 11.45 -8.06
N ASN A 449 -8.07 10.18 -8.43
CA ASN A 449 -7.38 9.14 -7.66
C ASN A 449 -5.84 9.28 -7.69
N SER A 450 -5.28 10.14 -8.52
CA SER A 450 -3.87 10.51 -8.42
C SER A 450 -3.62 11.49 -7.27
N VAL A 451 -4.49 12.51 -7.14
CA VAL A 451 -4.33 13.61 -6.19
C VAL A 451 -4.87 13.26 -4.81
N GLN A 452 -6.03 12.60 -4.75
CA GLN A 452 -6.75 12.32 -3.51
C GLN A 452 -5.93 11.47 -2.51
N PRO A 453 -5.32 10.33 -2.90
CA PRO A 453 -4.49 9.54 -1.98
C PRO A 453 -3.28 10.33 -1.49
N VAL A 454 -2.66 11.14 -2.34
CA VAL A 454 -1.50 11.96 -1.94
C VAL A 454 -1.89 12.95 -0.84
N ILE A 455 -3.04 13.62 -0.97
CA ILE A 455 -3.53 14.53 0.07
C ILE A 455 -3.91 13.78 1.35
N SER A 456 -4.55 12.60 1.23
CA SER A 456 -4.79 11.74 2.39
C SER A 456 -3.46 11.37 3.09
N GLY A 457 -2.38 11.17 2.33
CA GLY A 457 -1.03 10.95 2.86
C GLY A 457 -0.49 12.14 3.64
N VAL A 458 -0.73 13.37 3.16
CA VAL A 458 -0.40 14.61 3.89
C VAL A 458 -1.15 14.66 5.22
N ALA A 459 -2.45 14.34 5.22
CA ALA A 459 -3.26 14.34 6.42
C ALA A 459 -2.83 13.25 7.42
N VAL A 460 -2.40 12.07 6.95
CA VAL A 460 -1.79 11.05 7.81
C VAL A 460 -0.48 11.59 8.39
N GLY A 461 0.42 12.17 7.59
CA GLY A 461 1.68 12.73 8.07
C GLY A 461 1.52 13.87 9.09
N GLY A 462 0.50 14.73 8.90
CA GLY A 462 0.11 15.79 9.83
C GLY A 462 -0.73 15.31 11.03
N GLY A 463 -1.27 14.10 10.96
CA GLY A 463 -2.15 13.51 11.98
C GLY A 463 -3.51 14.19 12.06
N TRP A 464 -4.12 14.51 10.91
CA TRP A 464 -5.47 15.08 10.75
C TRP A 464 -6.51 14.03 10.33
N GLN A 465 -6.23 12.75 10.52
CA GLN A 465 -7.02 11.63 10.02
C GLN A 465 -8.50 11.70 10.44
N GLY A 466 -8.79 12.13 11.67
CA GLY A 466 -10.17 12.33 12.15
C GLY A 466 -10.95 13.37 11.35
N LEU A 467 -10.33 14.52 11.02
CA LEU A 467 -10.96 15.54 10.17
C LEU A 467 -11.26 14.98 8.78
N VAL A 468 -10.31 14.26 8.18
CA VAL A 468 -10.48 13.65 6.85
C VAL A 468 -11.58 12.58 6.86
N ALA A 469 -11.68 11.76 7.91
CA ALA A 469 -12.77 10.80 8.04
C ALA A 469 -14.16 11.45 8.02
N TYR A 470 -14.34 12.58 8.71
CA TYR A 470 -15.62 13.33 8.67
C TYR A 470 -15.90 13.92 7.28
N ILE A 471 -14.87 14.45 6.61
CA ILE A 471 -15.00 14.98 5.24
C ILE A 471 -15.38 13.84 4.28
N ASN A 472 -14.72 12.68 4.37
CA ASN A 472 -15.02 11.50 3.54
C ASN A 472 -16.47 11.05 3.75
N LEU A 473 -16.93 10.95 5.00
CA LEU A 473 -18.31 10.57 5.30
C LEU A 473 -19.33 11.51 4.65
N GLY A 474 -19.11 12.83 4.77
CA GLY A 474 -19.98 13.83 4.17
C GLY A 474 -19.96 13.82 2.64
N CYS A 475 -18.78 13.80 2.03
CA CYS A 475 -18.65 13.91 0.58
C CYS A 475 -19.05 12.62 -0.15
N TYR A 476 -18.67 11.46 0.38
CA TYR A 476 -18.89 10.19 -0.30
C TYR A 476 -20.28 9.65 -0.02
N TYR A 477 -20.68 9.58 1.25
CA TYR A 477 -21.89 8.86 1.64
C TYR A 477 -23.12 9.75 1.78
N ILE A 478 -22.96 11.02 2.20
CA ILE A 478 -24.09 11.95 2.31
C ILE A 478 -24.36 12.67 0.97
N PHE A 479 -23.32 12.94 0.19
CA PHE A 479 -23.45 13.66 -1.09
C PHE A 479 -23.32 12.74 -2.32
N GLY A 480 -22.16 12.12 -2.51
CA GLY A 480 -21.85 11.44 -3.78
C GLY A 480 -22.68 10.18 -4.03
N LEU A 481 -22.96 9.37 -2.99
CA LEU A 481 -23.75 8.14 -3.12
C LEU A 481 -25.23 8.43 -3.42
N PRO A 482 -25.93 9.32 -2.70
CA PRO A 482 -27.28 9.74 -3.07
C PRO A 482 -27.35 10.38 -4.47
N LEU A 483 -26.35 11.18 -4.84
CA LEU A 483 -26.29 11.76 -6.19
C LEU A 483 -26.08 10.69 -7.27
N GLY A 484 -25.22 9.70 -7.01
CA GLY A 484 -25.01 8.55 -7.89
C GLY A 484 -26.29 7.73 -8.07
N TYR A 485 -27.00 7.45 -6.97
CA TYR A 485 -28.29 6.77 -7.02
C TYR A 485 -29.32 7.56 -7.85
N LEU A 486 -29.42 8.87 -7.62
CA LEU A 486 -30.34 9.74 -8.35
C LEU A 486 -30.03 9.77 -9.86
N LEU A 487 -28.77 9.97 -10.24
CA LEU A 487 -28.35 10.01 -11.64
C LEU A 487 -28.49 8.63 -12.32
N GLY A 488 -28.16 7.57 -11.60
CA GLY A 488 -28.22 6.20 -12.10
C GLY A 488 -29.64 5.71 -12.37
N TYR A 489 -30.48 5.72 -11.33
CA TYR A 489 -31.81 5.10 -11.36
C TYR A 489 -32.93 6.08 -11.68
N TYR A 490 -32.95 7.27 -11.08
CA TYR A 490 -34.06 8.20 -11.29
C TYR A 490 -33.99 8.88 -12.66
N PHE A 491 -32.80 9.31 -13.08
CA PHE A 491 -32.57 9.92 -14.40
C PHE A 491 -32.20 8.90 -15.50
N ASN A 492 -32.11 7.61 -15.16
CA ASN A 492 -31.81 6.51 -16.10
C ASN A 492 -30.48 6.70 -16.87
N PHE A 493 -29.45 7.31 -16.26
CA PHE A 493 -28.11 7.36 -16.87
C PHE A 493 -27.29 6.08 -16.62
N GLY A 494 -27.87 5.09 -15.94
CA GLY A 494 -27.27 3.78 -15.69
C GLY A 494 -25.92 3.88 -14.99
N VAL A 495 -24.96 3.05 -15.39
CA VAL A 495 -23.60 3.01 -14.84
C VAL A 495 -22.91 4.37 -14.90
N GLY A 496 -23.06 5.07 -16.03
CA GLY A 496 -22.46 6.39 -16.22
C GLY A 496 -23.00 7.41 -15.21
N GLY A 497 -24.29 7.35 -14.89
CA GLY A 497 -24.92 8.17 -13.86
C GLY A 497 -24.39 7.89 -12.46
N ILE A 498 -24.38 6.61 -12.06
CA ILE A 498 -23.89 6.18 -10.75
C ILE A 498 -22.44 6.62 -10.56
N TRP A 499 -21.59 6.30 -11.54
CA TRP A 499 -20.17 6.65 -11.47
C TRP A 499 -19.96 8.17 -11.44
N SER A 500 -20.66 8.93 -12.28
CA SER A 500 -20.52 10.39 -12.30
C SER A 500 -20.92 11.02 -10.97
N GLY A 501 -22.04 10.60 -10.37
CA GLY A 501 -22.49 11.12 -9.08
C GLY A 501 -21.51 10.80 -7.96
N MET A 502 -20.94 9.60 -7.96
CA MET A 502 -19.91 9.23 -7.00
C MET A 502 -18.61 10.03 -7.20
N LEU A 503 -18.23 10.27 -8.46
CA LEU A 503 -17.06 11.06 -8.81
C LEU A 503 -17.18 12.53 -8.40
N CYS A 504 -18.41 13.08 -8.39
CA CYS A 504 -18.67 14.39 -7.79
C CYS A 504 -18.36 14.40 -6.28
N GLY A 505 -18.64 13.32 -5.56
CA GLY A 505 -18.25 13.13 -4.16
C GLY A 505 -16.73 13.16 -3.97
N VAL A 506 -15.98 12.44 -4.81
CA VAL A 506 -14.51 12.46 -4.82
C VAL A 506 -13.97 13.86 -5.13
N THR A 507 -14.56 14.54 -6.12
CA THR A 507 -14.18 15.90 -6.50
C THR A 507 -14.39 16.88 -5.34
N LEU A 508 -15.56 16.84 -4.70
CA LEU A 508 -15.89 17.71 -3.57
C LEU A 508 -14.92 17.50 -2.41
N GLN A 509 -14.65 16.23 -2.06
CA GLN A 509 -13.69 15.87 -1.01
C GLN A 509 -12.29 16.38 -1.34
N THR A 510 -11.82 16.18 -2.58
CA THR A 510 -10.50 16.65 -3.04
C THR A 510 -10.38 18.17 -2.91
N LEU A 511 -11.41 18.92 -3.33
CA LEU A 511 -11.43 20.38 -3.22
C LEU A 511 -11.40 20.86 -1.76
N ILE A 512 -12.18 20.22 -0.88
CA ILE A 512 -12.20 20.55 0.54
C ILE A 512 -10.83 20.26 1.17
N LEU A 513 -10.23 19.10 0.89
CA LEU A 513 -8.92 18.76 1.44
C LEU A 513 -7.80 19.67 0.91
N LEU A 514 -7.82 20.05 -0.37
CA LEU A 514 -6.91 21.06 -0.91
C LEU A 514 -7.07 22.40 -0.19
N ALA A 515 -8.31 22.83 0.08
CA ALA A 515 -8.57 24.06 0.81
C ALA A 515 -8.10 23.99 2.28
N VAL A 516 -8.26 22.84 2.94
CA VAL A 516 -7.73 22.59 4.29
C VAL A 516 -6.21 22.71 4.27
N VAL A 517 -5.53 21.94 3.40
CA VAL A 517 -4.07 21.94 3.25
C VAL A 517 -3.51 23.34 2.98
N TRP A 518 -4.18 24.11 2.12
CA TRP A 518 -3.80 25.48 1.80
C TRP A 518 -3.94 26.45 2.98
N ARG A 519 -4.97 26.26 3.82
CA ARG A 519 -5.25 27.12 4.97
C ARG A 519 -4.51 26.70 6.25
N THR A 520 -3.90 25.53 6.27
CA THR A 520 -3.14 25.05 7.42
C THR A 520 -1.98 25.98 7.76
N ASP A 521 -1.89 26.37 9.04
CA ASP A 521 -0.68 27.00 9.57
C ASP A 521 0.36 25.91 9.90
N TRP A 522 1.25 25.67 8.93
CA TRP A 522 2.31 24.67 9.03
C TRP A 522 3.24 24.90 10.23
N LYS A 523 3.40 26.14 10.71
CA LYS A 523 4.21 26.42 11.91
C LYS A 523 3.52 25.93 13.17
N ALA A 524 2.21 26.16 13.28
CA ALA A 524 1.42 25.64 14.39
C ALA A 524 1.40 24.11 14.41
N GLU A 525 1.33 23.47 13.24
CA GLU A 525 1.36 22.01 13.12
C GLU A 525 2.70 21.41 13.53
N ALA A 526 3.82 22.04 13.14
CA ALA A 526 5.14 21.63 13.62
C ALA A 526 5.26 21.72 15.15
N ALA A 527 4.68 22.77 15.77
CA ALA A 527 4.65 22.91 17.22
C ALA A 527 3.80 21.81 17.89
N GLN A 528 2.66 21.44 17.29
CA GLN A 528 1.82 20.35 17.79
C GLN A 528 2.47 18.97 17.61
N ALA A 529 3.20 18.73 16.53
CA ALA A 529 3.92 17.47 16.33
C ALA A 529 4.90 17.20 17.48
N SER A 530 5.63 18.23 17.93
CA SER A 530 6.54 18.14 19.08
C SER A 530 5.80 17.75 20.38
N SER A 531 4.63 18.32 20.64
CA SER A 531 3.84 17.97 21.84
C SER A 531 3.26 16.56 21.79
N ARG A 532 2.87 16.07 20.60
CA ARG A 532 2.46 14.67 20.40
C ARG A 532 3.60 13.73 20.76
N VAL A 533 4.80 13.96 20.24
CA VAL A 533 5.98 13.14 20.54
C VAL A 533 6.24 13.08 22.05
N GLN A 534 6.15 14.19 22.78
CA GLN A 534 6.32 14.21 24.24
C GLN A 534 5.25 13.40 25.00
N LYS A 535 3.99 13.47 24.56
CA LYS A 535 2.88 12.73 25.18
C LYS A 535 3.02 11.22 25.00
N TRP A 536 3.39 10.78 23.80
CA TRP A 536 3.47 9.36 23.44
C TRP A 536 4.84 8.72 23.72
N GLY A 537 5.90 9.55 23.78
CA GLY A 537 7.26 9.18 24.13
C GLY A 537 7.45 8.81 25.60
N GLY A 538 6.46 9.12 26.44
CA GLY A 538 6.62 9.15 27.88
C GLY A 538 7.54 10.30 28.29
N LYS A 539 7.32 10.91 29.46
CA LYS A 539 8.33 11.81 30.04
C LYS A 539 9.64 11.01 30.14
N ALA A 540 10.60 11.28 29.26
CA ALA A 540 11.99 11.16 29.66
C ALA A 540 12.09 12.08 30.87
N ALA A 541 12.33 11.51 32.05
CA ALA A 541 12.63 12.30 33.23
C ALA A 541 13.80 13.20 32.84
N THR A 542 13.51 14.47 32.58
CA THR A 542 14.52 15.50 32.63
C THR A 542 14.96 15.53 34.08
N ASP A 543 16.25 15.27 34.32
CA ASP A 543 16.92 15.30 35.62
C ASP A 543 16.90 16.70 36.32
N ASP A 544 15.90 17.55 36.02
CA ASP A 544 15.68 18.86 36.64
C ASP A 544 14.64 18.83 37.78
N GLU A 545 13.87 17.76 37.95
CA GLU A 545 12.93 17.63 39.10
C GLU A 545 13.58 17.06 40.36
N ALA A 546 14.83 16.57 40.29
CA ALA A 546 15.57 16.00 41.42
C ALA A 546 16.35 17.03 42.26
N ASN A 547 16.37 18.31 41.86
CA ASN A 547 17.19 19.34 42.52
C ASN A 547 16.40 20.60 42.92
N LYS A 548 15.15 20.44 43.38
CA LYS A 548 14.54 21.46 44.25
C LYS A 548 15.08 21.26 45.67
N PRO A 549 15.84 22.22 46.23
CA PRO A 549 16.13 22.16 47.66
C PRO A 549 14.80 22.28 48.39
N LEU A 550 14.52 21.31 49.26
CA LEU A 550 13.52 21.43 50.31
C LEU A 550 14.00 22.60 51.20
N LEU A 551 13.45 23.79 50.96
CA LEU A 551 13.52 24.88 51.92
C LEU A 551 12.35 24.72 52.89
N GLU A 552 12.74 24.79 54.16
CA GLU A 552 11.96 24.60 55.39
C GLU A 552 10.67 25.41 55.49
#